data_AF-A0A355V1Z0-F1
#
_entry.id   AF-A0A355V1Z0-F1
#
_cell.length_a   1.000
_cell.length_b   1.000
_cell.length_c   1.000
_cell.angle_alpha   90.00
_cell.angle_beta   90.00
_cell.angle_gamma   90.00
#
_symmetry.space_group_name_H-M   'P 1'
#
loop_
_entity.id
_entity.type
_entity.pdbx_description
1 polymer ?
#
loop_
_entity_poly.entity_id
_entity_poly.type
_entity_poly.pdbx_seq_one_letter_code
_entity_poly.pdbx_strand_id
1 'polypeptide(L)'
;VTDYVELKVYESVVEAVENMLGDFCAETGNHDVTITAGYRNEEKQSEALATGYSKDDVGASEHHTGYAVDFKIVTDDKKISVLENSGIFSWIYENSYKYGLVQRYTEDKAYLTDVLARSYHFRYVGIPHAYYMHENNLCLEEYIDLLENYEFDKKHLEINTDTYAYEVYYIRAETEGDTKVYVPKNSEYSISGNNIDGFIVTVLKGTATAEPVSSDNTAFTEAPSSEMPDIMTGTEVS
;
A
#
# COMPACT_ATOMS: atom_id res chain seq x y z
N VAL A 1 31.72 -6.32 14.42
CA VAL A 1 30.38 -6.80 14.86
C VAL A 1 29.44 -6.38 13.76
N THR A 2 29.02 -7.30 12.89
CA THR A 2 27.93 -7.03 11.96
C THR A 2 26.67 -6.95 12.81
N ASP A 3 26.24 -5.73 13.12
CA ASP A 3 24.91 -5.51 13.66
C ASP A 3 23.93 -6.09 12.65
N TYR A 4 23.38 -7.26 12.96
CA TYR A 4 22.17 -7.73 12.31
C TYR A 4 21.12 -6.67 12.63
N VAL A 5 20.77 -5.86 11.64
CA VAL A 5 19.63 -4.96 11.75
C VAL A 5 18.43 -5.87 11.97
N GLU A 6 17.92 -5.89 13.20
CA GLU A 6 16.73 -6.65 13.55
C GLU A 6 15.56 -6.05 12.78
N LEU A 7 15.18 -6.71 11.68
CA LEU A 7 14.05 -6.35 10.85
C LEU A 7 12.78 -6.81 11.56
N LYS A 8 11.87 -5.87 11.83
CA LYS A 8 10.59 -6.15 12.50
C LYS A 8 9.47 -5.71 11.59
N VAL A 9 8.45 -6.54 11.42
CA VAL A 9 7.18 -6.20 10.77
C VAL A 9 6.09 -7.01 11.47
N TYR A 10 4.81 -6.75 11.18
CA TYR A 10 3.74 -7.61 11.67
C TYR A 10 3.79 -9.00 11.04
N GLU A 11 3.31 -10.01 11.76
CA GLU A 11 3.25 -11.40 11.31
C GLU A 11 2.51 -11.54 9.97
N SER A 12 1.38 -10.84 9.81
CA SER A 12 0.64 -10.80 8.54
C SER A 12 1.46 -10.27 7.36
N VAL A 13 2.39 -9.36 7.60
CA VAL A 13 3.31 -8.84 6.58
C VAL A 13 4.39 -9.88 6.27
N VAL A 14 4.90 -10.59 7.29
CA VAL A 14 5.85 -11.71 7.07
C VAL A 14 5.20 -12.76 6.18
N GLU A 15 4.02 -13.24 6.53
CA GLU A 15 3.30 -14.26 5.77
C GLU A 15 3.03 -13.80 4.33
N ALA A 16 2.57 -12.57 4.14
CA ALA A 16 2.34 -11.99 2.82
C ALA A 16 3.61 -11.97 1.96
N VAL A 17 4.72 -11.49 2.52
CA VAL A 17 5.98 -11.38 1.79
C VAL A 17 6.61 -12.74 1.52
N GLU A 18 6.58 -13.67 2.49
CA GLU A 18 7.09 -15.03 2.30
C GLU A 18 6.33 -15.77 1.19
N ASN A 19 5.01 -15.69 1.17
CA ASN A 19 4.20 -16.29 0.11
C ASN A 19 4.48 -15.64 -1.25
N MET A 20 4.53 -14.30 -1.31
CA MET A 20 4.82 -13.58 -2.55
C MET A 20 6.21 -13.93 -3.10
N LEU A 21 7.25 -13.92 -2.27
CA LEU A 21 8.62 -14.22 -2.70
C LEU A 21 8.81 -15.71 -3.01
N GLY A 22 8.07 -16.59 -2.33
CA GLY A 22 8.01 -18.02 -2.64
C GLY A 22 7.46 -18.26 -4.04
N ASP A 23 6.34 -17.62 -4.38
CA ASP A 23 5.73 -17.74 -5.72
C ASP A 23 6.56 -17.03 -6.79
N PHE A 24 7.15 -15.86 -6.50
CA PHE A 24 8.11 -15.21 -7.38
C PHE A 24 9.28 -16.14 -7.74
N CYS A 25 9.84 -16.80 -6.72
CA CYS A 25 10.90 -17.78 -6.91
C CYS A 25 10.42 -18.97 -7.76
N ALA A 26 9.24 -19.51 -7.48
CA ALA A 26 8.70 -20.66 -8.22
C ALA A 26 8.49 -20.33 -9.71
N GLU A 27 8.02 -19.11 -10.02
CA GLU A 27 7.71 -18.67 -11.38
C GLU A 27 8.96 -18.21 -12.16
N THR A 28 9.93 -17.58 -11.49
CA THR A 28 11.07 -16.94 -12.18
C THR A 28 12.40 -17.66 -11.98
N GLY A 29 12.51 -18.52 -10.96
CA GLY A 29 13.76 -19.11 -10.51
C GLY A 29 14.72 -18.13 -9.82
N ASN A 30 14.30 -16.90 -9.52
CA ASN A 30 15.14 -15.87 -8.88
C ASN A 30 14.86 -15.75 -7.37
N HIS A 31 15.93 -15.54 -6.60
CA HIS A 31 15.90 -15.42 -5.13
C HIS A 31 16.50 -14.11 -4.61
N ASP A 32 16.80 -13.15 -5.50
CA ASP A 32 17.61 -11.98 -5.15
C ASP A 32 16.79 -10.89 -4.44
N VAL A 33 15.45 -10.96 -4.47
CA VAL A 33 14.60 -9.95 -3.83
C VAL A 33 14.60 -10.14 -2.31
N THR A 34 15.07 -9.13 -1.58
CA THR A 34 15.25 -9.17 -0.12
C THR A 34 14.62 -7.95 0.55
N ILE A 35 14.03 -8.13 1.73
CA ILE A 35 13.56 -7.02 2.58
C ILE A 35 14.77 -6.33 3.23
N THR A 36 14.88 -5.03 3.07
CA THR A 36 15.98 -4.21 3.60
C THR A 36 15.55 -3.19 4.66
N ALA A 37 14.27 -2.89 4.74
CA ALA A 37 13.69 -2.12 5.84
C ALA A 37 12.28 -2.61 6.17
N GLY A 38 11.93 -2.55 7.45
CA GLY A 38 10.60 -2.80 8.01
C GLY A 38 10.27 -1.71 9.03
N TYR A 39 9.80 -2.09 10.21
CA TYR A 39 9.49 -1.20 11.31
C TYR A 39 10.68 -0.29 11.71
N ARG A 40 10.37 1.00 11.87
CA ARG A 40 11.30 2.02 12.36
C ARG A 40 10.63 2.81 13.49
N ASN A 41 11.27 2.83 14.65
CA ASN A 41 10.83 3.68 15.76
C ASN A 41 11.27 5.15 15.52
N GLU A 42 10.78 6.06 16.36
CA GLU A 42 11.05 7.50 16.24
C GLU A 42 12.55 7.84 16.26
N GLU A 43 13.33 7.18 17.11
CA GLU A 43 14.78 7.38 17.20
C GLU A 43 15.47 7.04 15.86
N LYS A 44 15.22 5.85 15.32
CA LYS A 44 15.77 5.45 14.02
C LYS A 44 15.25 6.32 12.88
N GLN A 45 14.01 6.82 12.94
CA GLN A 45 13.50 7.75 11.93
C GLN A 45 14.23 9.10 12.03
N SER A 46 14.50 9.59 13.23
CA SER A 46 15.27 10.82 13.46
C SER A 46 16.69 10.72 12.89
N GLU A 47 17.34 9.57 13.08
CA GLU A 47 18.65 9.27 12.48
C GLU A 47 18.57 9.20 10.94
N ALA A 48 17.55 8.55 10.40
CA ALA A 48 17.32 8.46 8.96
C ALA A 48 17.09 9.84 8.32
N LEU A 49 16.37 10.74 9.00
CA LEU A 49 16.21 12.13 8.60
C LEU A 49 17.53 12.90 8.64
N ALA A 50 18.26 12.80 9.76
CA ALA A 50 19.53 13.51 9.95
C ALA A 50 20.61 13.11 8.93
N THR A 51 20.60 11.84 8.51
CA THR A 51 21.51 11.30 7.48
C THR A 51 21.01 11.53 6.05
N GLY A 52 19.77 12.00 5.89
CA GLY A 52 19.11 12.15 4.58
C GLY A 52 18.70 10.83 3.93
N TYR A 53 18.80 9.71 4.65
CA TYR A 53 18.33 8.38 4.21
C TYR A 53 16.81 8.35 3.99
N SER A 54 16.06 9.07 4.84
CA SER A 54 14.63 9.28 4.67
C SER A 54 14.34 10.79 4.61
N LYS A 55 13.25 11.13 3.93
CA LYS A 55 12.67 12.48 3.87
C LYS A 55 11.38 12.61 4.66
N ASP A 56 10.92 11.52 5.26
CA ASP A 56 9.64 11.45 5.94
C ASP A 56 9.83 11.92 7.39
N ASP A 57 9.00 12.84 7.85
CA ASP A 57 9.06 13.34 9.22
C ASP A 57 8.82 12.23 10.26
N VAL A 58 9.33 12.44 11.48
CA VAL A 58 9.04 11.55 12.62
C VAL A 58 7.53 11.55 12.88
N GLY A 59 6.94 10.37 12.99
CA GLY A 59 5.49 10.17 13.07
C GLY A 59 4.75 10.11 11.72
N ALA A 60 5.34 10.60 10.62
CA ALA A 60 4.73 10.56 9.28
C ALA A 60 5.19 9.39 8.40
N SER A 61 6.32 8.75 8.73
CA SER A 61 6.83 7.59 8.00
C SER A 61 5.97 6.33 8.22
N GLU A 62 5.55 5.67 7.14
CA GLU A 62 4.78 4.41 7.21
C GLU A 62 5.55 3.28 7.90
N HIS A 63 6.89 3.35 7.95
CA HIS A 63 7.68 2.37 8.70
C HIS A 63 7.39 2.40 10.20
N HIS A 64 6.86 3.48 10.78
CA HIS A 64 6.39 3.45 12.18
C HIS A 64 5.24 2.48 12.39
N THR A 65 4.48 2.17 11.34
CA THR A 65 3.34 1.26 11.45
C THR A 65 3.76 -0.19 11.47
N GLY A 66 4.96 -0.55 10.97
CA GLY A 66 5.35 -1.95 10.78
C GLY A 66 4.61 -2.69 9.65
N TYR A 67 3.79 -1.98 8.86
CA TYR A 67 3.12 -2.49 7.65
C TYR A 67 3.84 -2.14 6.34
N ALA A 68 4.89 -1.33 6.40
CA ALA A 68 5.69 -0.96 5.23
C ALA A 68 7.00 -1.73 5.18
N VAL A 69 7.38 -2.15 3.97
CA VAL A 69 8.62 -2.87 3.67
C VAL A 69 9.33 -2.25 2.48
N ASP A 70 10.66 -2.15 2.57
CA ASP A 70 11.52 -1.78 1.43
C ASP A 70 12.22 -3.01 0.86
N PHE A 71 12.09 -3.24 -0.44
CA PHE A 71 12.78 -4.32 -1.14
C PHE A 71 14.03 -3.84 -1.88
N LYS A 72 15.05 -4.68 -1.93
CA LYS A 72 16.19 -4.52 -2.84
C LYS A 72 16.52 -5.83 -3.51
N ILE A 73 17.26 -5.74 -4.60
CA ILE A 73 17.89 -6.90 -5.25
C ILE A 73 19.26 -7.06 -4.60
N VAL A 74 19.51 -8.22 -4.00
CA VAL A 74 20.78 -8.61 -3.38
C VAL A 74 21.21 -9.93 -4.02
N THR A 75 22.17 -9.84 -4.91
CA THR A 75 22.68 -11.00 -5.67
C THR A 75 23.74 -11.78 -4.87
N ASP A 76 24.03 -13.00 -5.30
CA ASP A 76 25.05 -13.87 -4.68
C ASP A 76 26.45 -13.22 -4.56
N ASP A 77 26.82 -12.35 -5.50
CA ASP A 77 28.08 -11.60 -5.47
C ASP A 77 28.04 -10.35 -4.57
N LYS A 78 26.96 -10.21 -3.80
CA LYS A 78 26.65 -9.13 -2.85
C LYS A 78 26.48 -7.77 -3.49
N LYS A 79 26.19 -7.69 -4.80
CA LYS A 79 25.71 -6.44 -5.39
C LYS A 79 24.30 -6.16 -4.92
N ILE A 80 24.10 -4.92 -4.50
CA ILE A 80 22.81 -4.39 -4.05
C ILE A 80 22.35 -3.37 -5.09
N SER A 81 21.14 -3.55 -5.61
CA SER A 81 20.48 -2.56 -6.47
C SER A 81 19.04 -2.31 -6.03
N VAL A 82 18.50 -1.18 -6.47
CA VAL A 82 17.09 -0.85 -6.27
C VAL A 82 16.23 -1.86 -7.03
N LEU A 83 15.12 -2.28 -6.42
CA LEU A 83 14.10 -3.05 -7.12
C LEU A 83 13.37 -2.12 -8.10
N GLU A 84 13.34 -2.47 -9.37
CA GLU A 84 12.68 -1.70 -10.41
C GLU A 84 11.69 -2.57 -11.16
N ASN A 85 10.60 -1.96 -11.68
CA ASN A 85 9.63 -2.65 -12.52
C ASN A 85 10.21 -2.92 -13.92
N SER A 86 11.04 -3.96 -14.01
CA SER A 86 11.66 -4.36 -15.26
C SER A 86 12.06 -5.84 -15.27
N GLY A 87 12.05 -6.44 -16.45
CA GLY A 87 12.50 -7.81 -16.67
C GLY A 87 11.76 -8.80 -15.78
N ILE A 88 12.49 -9.69 -15.11
CA ILE A 88 11.89 -10.69 -14.23
C ILE A 88 11.21 -10.05 -13.00
N PHE A 89 11.65 -8.88 -12.56
CA PHE A 89 11.15 -8.23 -11.34
C PHE A 89 9.78 -7.58 -11.54
N SER A 90 9.35 -7.37 -12.79
CA SER A 90 7.97 -6.93 -13.11
C SER A 90 6.92 -7.85 -12.51
N TRP A 91 7.24 -9.14 -12.32
CA TRP A 91 6.37 -10.09 -11.65
C TRP A 91 5.93 -9.61 -10.26
N ILE A 92 6.81 -8.98 -9.48
CA ILE A 92 6.47 -8.47 -8.14
C ILE A 92 5.40 -7.37 -8.25
N TYR A 93 5.57 -6.42 -9.18
CA TYR A 93 4.63 -5.32 -9.37
C TYR A 93 3.28 -5.77 -9.93
N GLU A 94 3.29 -6.82 -10.75
CA GLU A 94 2.10 -7.42 -11.35
C GLU A 94 1.35 -8.38 -10.41
N ASN A 95 1.95 -8.78 -9.28
CA ASN A 95 1.37 -9.81 -8.41
C ASN A 95 1.31 -9.45 -6.92
N SER A 96 2.02 -8.41 -6.45
CA SER A 96 2.08 -8.08 -5.01
C SER A 96 0.70 -7.90 -4.37
N TYR A 97 -0.25 -7.35 -5.13
CA TYR A 97 -1.61 -7.09 -4.67
C TYR A 97 -2.34 -8.37 -4.25
N LYS A 98 -1.99 -9.51 -4.87
CA LYS A 98 -2.57 -10.82 -4.56
C LYS A 98 -2.24 -11.29 -3.15
N TYR A 99 -1.20 -10.72 -2.55
CA TYR A 99 -0.72 -11.00 -1.19
C TYR A 99 -1.03 -9.86 -0.22
N GLY A 100 -1.82 -8.85 -0.63
CA GLY A 100 -2.16 -7.71 0.21
C GLY A 100 -1.14 -6.57 0.20
N LEU A 101 -0.17 -6.57 -0.72
CA LEU A 101 0.88 -5.55 -0.84
C LEU A 101 0.64 -4.64 -2.05
N VAL A 102 0.79 -3.33 -1.87
CA VAL A 102 0.75 -2.34 -2.96
C VAL A 102 2.07 -1.58 -3.07
N GLN A 103 2.50 -1.24 -4.29
CA GLN A 103 3.55 -0.24 -4.47
C GLN A 103 2.98 1.11 -4.01
N ARG A 104 3.49 1.64 -2.90
CA ARG A 104 2.82 2.72 -2.17
C ARG A 104 2.93 4.08 -2.85
N TYR A 105 4.07 4.33 -3.50
CA TYR A 105 4.39 5.61 -4.14
C TYR A 105 4.77 5.36 -5.60
N THR A 106 3.81 5.62 -6.49
CA THR A 106 3.98 5.58 -7.95
C THR A 106 4.12 6.99 -8.51
N GLU A 107 4.72 7.12 -9.70
CA GLU A 107 4.98 8.42 -10.32
C GLU A 107 3.70 9.18 -10.66
N ASP A 108 2.69 8.46 -11.15
CA ASP A 108 1.39 9.03 -11.53
C ASP A 108 0.54 9.51 -10.34
N LYS A 109 0.94 9.19 -9.10
CA LYS A 109 0.23 9.57 -7.86
C LYS A 109 1.00 10.54 -6.97
N ALA A 110 2.20 10.95 -7.37
CA ALA A 110 3.07 11.84 -6.57
C ALA A 110 2.41 13.19 -6.23
N TYR A 111 1.51 13.69 -7.09
CA TYR A 111 0.77 14.94 -6.85
C TYR A 111 -0.22 14.85 -5.67
N LEU A 112 -0.62 13.63 -5.31
CA LEU A 112 -1.60 13.38 -4.25
C LEU A 112 -0.93 12.85 -2.98
N THR A 113 0.06 11.97 -3.11
CA THR A 113 0.82 11.42 -1.97
C THR A 113 1.82 12.41 -1.37
N ASP A 114 2.17 13.46 -2.12
CA ASP A 114 3.27 14.40 -1.82
C ASP A 114 4.64 13.70 -1.63
N VAL A 115 4.78 12.52 -2.24
CA VAL A 115 5.99 11.69 -2.17
C VAL A 115 6.38 11.25 -3.58
N LEU A 116 7.62 11.58 -3.97
CA LEU A 116 8.21 11.10 -5.22
C LEU A 116 8.18 9.57 -5.30
N ALA A 117 8.04 9.03 -6.51
CA ALA A 117 7.96 7.59 -6.74
C ALA A 117 9.10 6.82 -6.04
N ARG A 118 8.74 5.71 -5.38
CA ARG A 118 9.68 4.79 -4.71
C ARG A 118 9.36 3.37 -5.15
N SER A 119 10.05 2.91 -6.20
CA SER A 119 9.86 1.57 -6.79
C SER A 119 10.08 0.42 -5.80
N TYR A 120 10.85 0.65 -4.74
CA TYR A 120 11.19 -0.32 -3.71
C TYR A 120 10.26 -0.34 -2.50
N HIS A 121 9.36 0.65 -2.34
CA HIS A 121 8.57 0.83 -1.12
C HIS A 121 7.16 0.25 -1.28
N PHE A 122 6.86 -0.79 -0.49
CA PHE A 122 5.58 -1.48 -0.52
C PHE A 122 4.87 -1.38 0.82
N ARG A 123 3.55 -1.23 0.74
CA ARG A 123 2.67 -1.14 1.90
C ARG A 123 1.73 -2.34 1.93
N TYR A 124 1.68 -3.02 3.06
CA TYR A 124 0.66 -4.03 3.32
C TYR A 124 -0.65 -3.32 3.72
N VAL A 125 -1.69 -3.55 2.93
CA VAL A 125 -3.08 -3.10 3.17
C VAL A 125 -4.03 -4.28 3.36
N GLY A 126 -3.55 -5.50 3.14
CA GLY A 126 -4.32 -6.73 3.27
C GLY A 126 -5.23 -7.03 2.09
N ILE A 127 -5.74 -8.27 2.09
CA ILE A 127 -6.77 -8.73 1.16
C ILE A 127 -8.14 -8.45 1.82
N PRO A 128 -9.13 -7.92 1.09
CA PRO A 128 -9.17 -7.72 -0.37
C PRO A 128 -8.75 -6.33 -0.84
N HIS A 129 -8.34 -5.44 0.06
CA HIS A 129 -8.08 -4.03 -0.23
C HIS A 129 -7.06 -3.83 -1.35
N ALA A 130 -5.95 -4.60 -1.33
CA ALA A 130 -4.93 -4.51 -2.36
C ALA A 130 -5.44 -4.90 -3.76
N TYR A 131 -6.36 -5.88 -3.86
CA TYR A 131 -7.00 -6.23 -5.14
C TYR A 131 -7.76 -5.04 -5.70
N TYR A 132 -8.64 -4.45 -4.89
CA TYR A 132 -9.45 -3.32 -5.34
C TYR A 132 -8.58 -2.13 -5.75
N MET A 133 -7.55 -1.81 -4.97
CA MET A 133 -6.60 -0.73 -5.29
C MET A 133 -5.87 -1.00 -6.60
N HIS A 134 -5.41 -2.24 -6.83
CA HIS A 134 -4.72 -2.61 -8.06
C HIS A 134 -5.63 -2.53 -9.29
N GLU A 135 -6.82 -3.13 -9.23
CA GLU A 135 -7.78 -3.17 -10.34
C GLU A 135 -8.29 -1.78 -10.75
N ASN A 136 -8.33 -0.83 -9.80
CA ASN A 136 -8.81 0.53 -10.02
C ASN A 136 -7.69 1.58 -10.09
N ASN A 137 -6.41 1.16 -10.09
CA ASN A 137 -5.23 2.03 -10.11
C ASN A 137 -5.30 3.17 -9.05
N LEU A 138 -5.55 2.78 -7.79
CA LEU A 138 -5.69 3.72 -6.66
C LEU A 138 -4.43 3.73 -5.78
N CYS A 139 -4.01 4.92 -5.35
CA CYS A 139 -3.15 5.04 -4.17
C CYS A 139 -3.97 4.89 -2.87
N LEU A 140 -3.29 4.82 -1.72
CA LEU A 140 -3.97 4.61 -0.44
C LEU A 140 -4.90 5.77 -0.08
N GLU A 141 -4.50 7.01 -0.38
CA GLU A 141 -5.30 8.22 -0.17
C GLU A 141 -6.63 8.13 -0.93
N GLU A 142 -6.59 7.86 -2.23
CA GLU A 142 -7.82 7.71 -3.05
C GLU A 142 -8.70 6.57 -2.54
N TYR A 143 -8.08 5.48 -2.08
CA TYR A 143 -8.83 4.35 -1.56
C TYR A 143 -9.55 4.68 -0.24
N ILE A 144 -8.91 5.39 0.68
CA ILE A 144 -9.53 5.82 1.93
C ILE A 144 -10.69 6.78 1.65
N ASP A 145 -10.50 7.79 0.78
CA ASP A 145 -11.56 8.72 0.38
C ASP A 145 -12.74 8.00 -0.28
N LEU A 146 -12.46 6.98 -1.11
CA LEU A 146 -13.49 6.17 -1.77
C LEU A 146 -14.35 5.41 -0.75
N LEU A 147 -13.72 4.81 0.27
CA LEU A 147 -14.41 3.97 1.26
C LEU A 147 -15.43 4.74 2.10
N GLU A 148 -15.27 6.05 2.28
CA GLU A 148 -16.24 6.90 2.98
C GLU A 148 -17.63 6.89 2.34
N ASN A 149 -17.72 6.59 1.04
CA ASN A 149 -19.00 6.51 0.33
C ASN A 149 -19.80 5.22 0.62
N TYR A 150 -19.19 4.25 1.32
CA TYR A 150 -19.76 2.93 1.58
C TYR A 150 -20.07 2.74 3.07
N GLU A 151 -20.91 3.60 3.64
CA GLU A 151 -21.32 3.53 5.06
C GLU A 151 -22.16 2.27 5.39
N PHE A 152 -22.13 1.85 6.67
CA PHE A 152 -22.80 0.65 7.17
C PHE A 152 -24.32 0.55 6.88
N ASP A 153 -25.04 1.66 6.83
CA ASP A 153 -26.49 1.66 6.55
C ASP A 153 -26.82 1.97 5.08
N LYS A 154 -25.80 2.03 4.22
CA LYS A 154 -25.89 2.29 2.79
C LYS A 154 -25.45 1.06 1.98
N LYS A 155 -25.14 1.26 0.70
CA LYS A 155 -24.52 0.23 -0.13
C LYS A 155 -23.11 -0.04 0.39
N HIS A 156 -22.77 -1.31 0.56
CA HIS A 156 -21.40 -1.76 0.90
C HIS A 156 -20.59 -1.96 -0.39
N LEU A 157 -19.28 -1.81 -0.29
CA LEU A 157 -18.36 -2.11 -1.38
C LEU A 157 -18.20 -3.62 -1.47
N GLU A 158 -18.46 -4.21 -2.63
CA GLU A 158 -18.22 -5.62 -2.89
C GLU A 158 -16.89 -5.80 -3.62
N ILE A 159 -16.03 -6.67 -3.10
CA ILE A 159 -14.71 -6.94 -3.68
C ILE A 159 -14.56 -8.44 -3.87
N ASN A 160 -14.25 -8.86 -5.10
CA ASN A 160 -13.91 -10.25 -5.42
C ASN A 160 -12.40 -10.37 -5.60
N THR A 161 -11.82 -11.40 -5.00
CA THR A 161 -10.48 -11.88 -5.34
C THR A 161 -10.60 -13.09 -6.26
N ASP A 162 -9.47 -13.68 -6.64
CA ASP A 162 -9.45 -14.93 -7.41
C ASP A 162 -10.20 -16.08 -6.71
N THR A 163 -10.35 -16.03 -5.39
CA THR A 163 -10.91 -17.13 -4.59
C THR A 163 -12.14 -16.74 -3.77
N TYR A 164 -12.18 -15.52 -3.24
CA TYR A 164 -13.12 -15.13 -2.19
C TYR A 164 -13.85 -13.83 -2.51
N ALA A 165 -15.10 -13.73 -2.07
CA ALA A 165 -15.89 -12.51 -2.12
C ALA A 165 -15.93 -11.85 -0.74
N TYR A 166 -15.89 -10.53 -0.74
CA TYR A 166 -15.90 -9.70 0.45
C TYR A 166 -16.92 -8.58 0.34
N GLU A 167 -17.46 -8.17 1.48
CA GLU A 167 -18.14 -6.88 1.61
C GLU A 167 -17.30 -5.98 2.52
N VAL A 168 -17.20 -4.71 2.18
CA VAL A 168 -16.46 -3.69 2.93
C VAL A 168 -17.35 -2.50 3.17
N TYR A 169 -17.34 -1.98 4.40
CA TYR A 169 -18.08 -0.77 4.75
C TYR A 169 -17.34 0.08 5.77
N TYR A 170 -17.61 1.38 5.71
CA TYR A 170 -17.05 2.40 6.58
C TYR A 170 -18.00 2.74 7.74
N ILE A 171 -17.42 2.98 8.91
CA ILE A 171 -18.10 3.48 10.09
C ILE A 171 -17.34 4.71 10.60
N ARG A 172 -18.00 5.87 10.50
CA ARG A 172 -17.53 7.13 11.08
C ARG A 172 -17.32 6.97 12.59
N ALA A 173 -16.18 7.42 13.09
CA ALA A 173 -15.94 7.51 14.52
C ALA A 173 -16.78 8.64 15.13
N GLU A 174 -17.37 8.39 16.29
CA GLU A 174 -18.03 9.42 17.08
C GLU A 174 -17.01 10.44 17.58
N THR A 175 -17.34 11.73 17.52
CA THR A 175 -16.44 12.80 17.97
C THR A 175 -16.29 12.82 19.49
N GLU A 176 -17.25 12.23 20.22
CA GLU A 176 -17.23 12.09 21.67
C GLU A 176 -17.82 10.72 22.07
N GLY A 177 -17.22 10.07 23.06
CA GLY A 177 -17.69 8.78 23.58
C GLY A 177 -17.30 7.58 22.71
N ASP A 178 -18.04 6.49 22.86
CA ASP A 178 -17.74 5.21 22.21
C ASP A 178 -18.37 5.13 20.81
N THR A 179 -17.59 4.70 19.82
CA THR A 179 -18.10 4.37 18.48
C THR A 179 -18.65 2.95 18.46
N LYS A 180 -19.86 2.77 17.93
CA LYS A 180 -20.46 1.43 17.72
C LYS A 180 -20.06 0.89 16.35
N VAL A 181 -19.26 -0.17 16.36
CA VAL A 181 -18.87 -0.90 15.14
C VAL A 181 -19.73 -2.15 15.01
N TYR A 182 -20.53 -2.21 13.94
CA TYR A 182 -21.42 -3.34 13.66
C TYR A 182 -20.68 -4.39 12.83
N VAL A 183 -20.82 -5.66 13.22
CA VAL A 183 -20.16 -6.79 12.56
C VAL A 183 -21.13 -7.99 12.45
N PRO A 184 -20.97 -8.84 11.43
CA PRO A 184 -21.81 -10.03 11.27
C PRO A 184 -21.54 -11.08 12.35
N LYS A 185 -22.58 -11.80 12.76
CA LYS A 185 -22.47 -12.83 13.81
C LYS A 185 -21.78 -14.12 13.35
N ASN A 186 -21.98 -14.50 12.08
CA ASN A 186 -21.62 -15.83 11.56
C ASN A 186 -20.68 -15.75 10.34
N SER A 187 -19.83 -14.73 10.29
CA SER A 187 -18.86 -14.52 9.20
C SER A 187 -17.54 -14.09 9.78
N GLU A 188 -16.44 -14.44 9.11
CA GLU A 188 -15.12 -13.90 9.43
C GLU A 188 -15.06 -12.43 9.00
N TYR A 189 -14.45 -11.59 9.84
CA TYR A 189 -14.29 -10.17 9.57
C TYR A 189 -13.01 -9.61 10.18
N SER A 190 -12.58 -8.48 9.67
CA SER A 190 -11.53 -7.64 10.26
C SER A 190 -12.02 -6.19 10.39
N ILE A 191 -11.37 -5.44 11.29
CA ILE A 191 -11.62 -4.02 11.50
C ILE A 191 -10.28 -3.30 11.50
N SER A 192 -10.18 -2.21 10.76
CA SER A 192 -9.02 -1.31 10.76
C SER A 192 -9.49 0.12 10.95
N GLY A 193 -8.72 0.93 11.68
CA GLY A 193 -8.89 2.39 11.56
C GLY A 193 -8.40 2.87 10.19
N ASN A 194 -8.97 3.97 9.69
CA ASN A 194 -8.46 4.64 8.47
C ASN A 194 -7.36 5.67 8.76
N ASN A 195 -6.97 5.84 10.03
CA ASN A 195 -6.01 6.85 10.51
C ASN A 195 -6.46 8.32 10.33
N ILE A 196 -7.75 8.55 10.08
CA ILE A 196 -8.34 9.88 9.91
C ILE A 196 -9.49 10.07 10.90
N ASP A 197 -10.57 9.30 10.74
CA ASP A 197 -11.86 9.64 11.35
C ASP A 197 -12.84 8.47 11.46
N GLY A 198 -12.43 7.23 11.18
CA GLY A 198 -13.33 6.10 11.24
C GLY A 198 -12.67 4.74 11.12
N PHE A 199 -13.53 3.75 10.94
CA PHE A 199 -13.20 2.34 10.88
C PHE A 199 -13.67 1.74 9.57
N ILE A 200 -12.88 0.83 9.02
CA ILE A 200 -13.19 0.02 7.86
C ILE A 200 -13.45 -1.39 8.38
N VAL A 201 -14.63 -1.93 8.07
CA VAL A 201 -14.99 -3.31 8.38
C VAL A 201 -14.97 -4.11 7.10
N THR A 202 -14.27 -5.23 7.12
CA THR A 202 -14.13 -6.15 5.97
C THR A 202 -14.70 -7.49 6.36
N VAL A 203 -15.68 -8.00 5.62
CA VAL A 203 -16.37 -9.26 5.91
C VAL A 203 -16.13 -10.25 4.78
N LEU A 204 -15.70 -11.46 5.10
CA LEU A 204 -15.63 -12.56 4.15
C LEU A 204 -17.04 -13.13 3.89
N LYS A 205 -17.47 -13.11 2.63
CA LYS A 205 -18.80 -13.60 2.19
C LYS A 205 -18.80 -15.06 1.74
N GLY A 206 -17.63 -15.63 1.49
CA GLY A 206 -17.44 -16.99 1.00
C GLY A 206 -16.60 -17.00 -0.28
N THR A 207 -16.72 -18.06 -1.07
CA THR A 207 -16.01 -18.17 -2.35
C THR A 207 -16.55 -17.19 -3.37
N ALA A 208 -15.68 -16.57 -4.16
CA ALA A 208 -16.09 -15.72 -5.27
C ALA A 208 -16.94 -16.52 -6.26
N THR A 209 -18.09 -15.95 -6.65
CA THR A 209 -18.87 -16.42 -7.81
C THR A 209 -18.31 -15.77 -9.07
N ALA A 210 -18.18 -16.50 -10.17
CA ALA A 210 -17.46 -16.13 -11.41
C ALA A 210 -17.99 -14.89 -12.21
N GLU A 211 -18.77 -14.00 -11.59
CA GLU A 211 -19.24 -12.76 -12.23
C GLU A 211 -18.24 -11.62 -11.93
N PRO A 212 -17.76 -10.88 -12.95
CA PRO A 212 -16.77 -9.83 -12.78
C PRO A 212 -17.33 -8.61 -12.01
N VAL A 213 -16.44 -7.93 -11.29
CA VAL A 213 -16.71 -6.77 -10.43
C VAL A 213 -17.42 -5.65 -11.20
N SER A 214 -18.49 -5.12 -10.60
CA SER A 214 -19.17 -3.90 -11.02
C SER A 214 -18.21 -2.71 -10.86
N SER A 215 -17.73 -2.16 -11.97
CA SER A 215 -17.05 -0.86 -11.99
C SER A 215 -18.05 0.25 -11.64
N ASP A 216 -18.27 0.53 -10.36
CA ASP A 216 -18.97 1.75 -9.93
C ASP A 216 -18.02 2.93 -10.15
N ASN A 217 -18.00 3.38 -11.40
CA ASN A 217 -17.23 4.53 -11.84
C ASN A 217 -18.01 5.81 -11.53
N THR A 218 -18.26 6.10 -10.25
CA THR A 218 -18.78 7.39 -9.82
C THR A 218 -17.63 8.39 -9.76
N ALA A 219 -17.32 8.94 -10.94
CA ALA A 219 -16.72 10.23 -11.22
C ALA A 219 -15.80 10.84 -10.14
N PHE A 220 -14.49 10.59 -10.26
CA PHE A 220 -13.51 11.61 -9.89
C PHE A 220 -13.57 12.72 -10.95
N THR A 221 -13.95 13.93 -10.53
CA THR A 221 -13.93 15.14 -11.36
C THR A 221 -12.51 15.45 -11.82
N GLU A 222 -12.37 15.85 -13.08
CA GLU A 222 -11.13 16.19 -13.78
C GLU A 222 -10.14 17.01 -12.92
N ALA A 223 -8.87 16.60 -12.95
CA ALA A 223 -7.77 17.42 -12.47
C ALA A 223 -7.71 18.74 -13.29
N PRO A 224 -7.49 19.91 -12.67
CA PRO A 224 -7.32 21.15 -13.40
C PRO A 224 -6.06 21.07 -14.27
N SER A 225 -6.18 21.54 -15.52
CA SER A 225 -5.08 21.56 -16.49
C SER A 225 -3.86 22.30 -15.93
N SER A 226 -2.71 21.64 -15.92
CA SER A 226 -1.42 22.26 -15.61
C SER A 226 -0.94 23.11 -16.78
N GLU A 227 -1.28 24.40 -16.78
CA GLU A 227 -0.44 25.38 -17.48
C GLU A 227 0.88 25.50 -16.71
N MET A 228 1.96 24.95 -17.28
CA MET A 228 3.32 25.17 -16.79
C MET A 228 3.71 26.65 -17.02
N PRO A 229 4.25 27.37 -16.03
CA PRO A 229 4.78 28.69 -16.26
C PRO A 229 6.11 28.63 -17.04
N ASP A 230 6.24 29.51 -18.03
CA ASP A 230 7.40 29.69 -18.89
C ASP A 230 8.72 29.83 -18.09
N ILE A 231 9.68 28.96 -18.40
CA ILE A 231 11.07 29.09 -17.95
C ILE A 231 11.76 30.14 -18.83
N MET A 232 11.90 31.37 -18.32
CA MET A 232 12.76 32.40 -18.90
C MET A 232 14.23 32.01 -18.76
N THR A 233 14.86 31.59 -19.86
CA THR A 233 16.31 31.43 -19.96
C THR A 233 16.98 32.79 -20.14
N GLY A 234 17.50 33.37 -19.06
CA GLY A 234 18.37 34.55 -19.12
C GLY A 234 19.83 34.15 -19.35
N THR A 235 20.32 34.32 -20.58
CA THR A 235 21.76 34.39 -20.90
C THR A 235 22.02 35.77 -21.49
N GLU A 236 22.98 36.50 -20.91
CA GLU A 236 23.81 37.61 -21.45
C GLU A 236 24.39 38.32 -20.21
N VAL A 237 25.66 38.23 -19.83
CA VAL A 237 26.90 38.67 -20.50
C VAL A 237 26.84 40.10 -21.05
N SER A 238 27.18 41.06 -20.19
CA SER A 238 28.01 42.23 -20.50
C SER A 238 28.68 42.74 -19.23
#